data_AF-A0A3N5LSZ0-F1
#
_entry.id   AF-A0A3N5LSZ0-F1
#
_cell.length_a   1.000
_cell.length_b   1.000
_cell.length_c   1.000
_cell.angle_alpha   90.00
_cell.angle_beta   90.00
_cell.angle_gamma   90.00
#
_symmetry.space_group_name_H-M   'P 1'
#
loop_
_entity.id
_entity.type
_entity.pdbx_description
1 polymer ?
#
loop_
_entity_poly.entity_id
_entity_poly.type
_entity_poly.pdbx_seq_one_letter_code
_entity_poly.pdbx_strand_id
1 'polypeptide(L)'
;MIRIAWRSLIAHKLRSFLTALAILLGVAMISGTYVFTDQIERAFDDIFTEAYAGTDVTITREAGFTSQFSQALSGLPESTVEDVRAVEGVGKAYGYISGPGAIAVAGEVVETGGSPTLFFSYVPSELSATSYVDGSPPARSGELGIGKKLAEDEGLAVGSTVTVITDTGPYETTVSGVFTFASESSLGGSILLNMTLEDGQTWFDMAGRVSEIDVQAAEGVDADELAGRIRAALPEEAEVKTGEQAAADQSAEISDAIGSFLNPVLLSLGGVAVLVGAFIIFNAFTMTVAQRRREFAMLRALGASRRQVLLSITGEALVMGVLASLVGLVVGLGFAAGVNALMKALDVDIPLSGLVMEPRTVVVGLIVGIGITLLSALVPALRATRVPPVAALQEGATLPPSRYARFSPYIAAAVAALGVAGVVNGMYGVGTTTQRLLAVAAGALLIFFAIVMLSKYFVAPVAGFIGWPLTRLAKTSGRLARDNSMRNPARTAATASALMIGLGVVVFVAVFAQGLKSSFIDSFDEVVRADYIISGANFLPLPADTVSRVESVPDVIAAAGIDVQQV
;
A
#
# COMPACT_ATOMS: atom_id res chain seq x y z
N MET A 1 12.76 -38.59 14.33
CA MET A 1 12.06 -37.38 14.81
C MET A 1 11.10 -36.82 13.77
N ILE A 2 11.52 -36.53 12.53
CA ILE A 2 10.63 -36.02 11.45
C ILE A 2 9.44 -36.96 11.17
N ARG A 3 9.65 -38.29 11.11
CA ARG A 3 8.55 -39.27 10.98
C ARG A 3 7.52 -39.22 12.11
N ILE A 4 7.93 -38.82 13.32
CA ILE A 4 7.05 -38.70 14.50
C ILE A 4 6.24 -37.41 14.40
N ALA A 5 6.87 -36.31 13.97
CA ALA A 5 6.19 -35.05 13.70
C ALA A 5 5.11 -35.23 12.62
N TRP A 6 5.42 -35.93 11.53
CA TRP A 6 4.47 -36.15 10.43
C TRP A 6 3.25 -36.99 10.86
N ARG A 7 3.46 -38.06 11.64
CA ARG A 7 2.37 -38.86 12.21
C ARG A 7 1.51 -38.08 13.20
N SER A 8 2.11 -37.19 13.98
CA SER A 8 1.40 -36.29 14.92
C SER A 8 0.44 -35.36 14.19
N LEU A 9 0.88 -34.73 13.10
CA LEU A 9 0.04 -33.83 12.31
C LEU A 9 -1.20 -34.53 11.74
N ILE A 10 -1.03 -35.77 11.28
CA ILE A 10 -2.12 -36.56 10.69
C ILE A 10 -3.12 -37.05 11.73
N ALA A 11 -2.66 -37.30 12.97
CA ALA A 11 -3.54 -37.72 14.05
C ALA A 11 -4.55 -36.61 14.44
N HIS A 12 -4.23 -35.34 14.18
CA HIS A 12 -5.05 -34.18 14.57
C HIS A 12 -5.36 -33.23 13.41
N LYS A 13 -5.88 -33.79 12.31
CA LYS A 13 -6.11 -33.10 11.02
C LYS A 13 -6.79 -31.74 11.15
N LEU A 14 -7.90 -31.63 11.89
CA LEU A 14 -8.65 -30.37 12.00
C LEU A 14 -7.83 -29.26 12.65
N ARG A 15 -7.10 -29.56 13.73
CA ARG A 15 -6.31 -28.54 14.43
C ARG A 15 -5.08 -28.15 13.63
N SER A 16 -4.37 -29.13 13.07
CA SER A 16 -3.22 -28.86 12.20
C SER A 16 -3.65 -28.03 11.00
N PHE A 17 -4.83 -28.31 10.42
CA PHE A 17 -5.43 -27.50 9.36
C PHE A 17 -5.74 -26.07 9.82
N LEU A 18 -6.44 -25.88 10.95
CA LEU A 18 -6.76 -24.53 11.45
C LEU A 18 -5.50 -23.71 11.79
N THR A 19 -4.45 -24.37 12.28
CA THR A 19 -3.15 -23.71 12.57
C THR A 19 -2.44 -23.34 11.28
N ALA A 20 -2.41 -24.25 10.31
CA ALA A 20 -1.86 -23.99 8.99
C ALA A 20 -2.64 -22.89 8.26
N LEU A 21 -3.97 -22.84 8.39
CA LEU A 21 -4.82 -21.81 7.81
C LEU A 21 -4.51 -20.42 8.39
N ALA A 22 -4.27 -20.32 9.70
CA ALA A 22 -3.89 -19.05 10.31
C ALA A 22 -2.52 -18.54 9.79
N ILE A 23 -1.54 -19.44 9.62
CA ILE A 23 -0.23 -19.11 9.01
C ILE A 23 -0.41 -18.70 7.55
N LEU A 24 -1.16 -19.50 6.80
CA LEU A 24 -1.45 -19.29 5.38
C LEU A 24 -2.07 -17.91 5.16
N LEU A 25 -3.10 -17.54 5.92
CA LEU A 25 -3.78 -16.24 5.76
C LEU A 25 -2.86 -15.06 6.08
N GLY A 26 -2.01 -15.18 7.12
CA GLY A 26 -1.03 -14.14 7.44
C GLY A 26 0.02 -13.96 6.34
N VAL A 27 0.54 -15.07 5.79
CA VAL A 27 1.51 -15.03 4.69
C VAL A 27 0.87 -14.58 3.39
N ALA A 28 -0.36 -15.03 3.09
CA ALA A 28 -1.12 -14.62 1.91
C ALA A 28 -1.40 -13.12 1.92
N MET A 29 -1.69 -12.54 3.08
CA MET A 29 -1.91 -11.11 3.19
C MET A 29 -0.62 -10.31 2.96
N ILE A 30 0.50 -10.69 3.58
CA ILE A 30 1.79 -10.01 3.36
C ILE A 30 2.27 -10.16 1.91
N SER A 31 2.25 -11.39 1.39
CA SER A 31 2.66 -11.63 0.01
C SER A 31 1.74 -10.96 -0.99
N GLY A 32 0.43 -10.92 -0.74
CA GLY A 32 -0.53 -10.17 -1.55
C GLY A 32 -0.25 -8.68 -1.55
N THR A 33 0.06 -8.08 -0.39
CA THR A 33 0.49 -6.68 -0.29
C THR A 33 1.71 -6.42 -1.15
N TYR A 34 2.79 -7.20 -0.98
CA TYR A 34 4.01 -6.98 -1.75
C TYR A 34 3.83 -7.25 -3.23
N VAL A 35 3.11 -8.32 -3.62
CA VAL A 35 2.79 -8.59 -5.03
C VAL A 35 2.04 -7.41 -5.65
N PHE A 36 1.10 -6.81 -4.92
CA PHE A 36 0.36 -5.64 -5.40
C PHE A 36 1.27 -4.41 -5.54
N THR A 37 2.12 -4.14 -4.54
CA THR A 37 3.12 -3.07 -4.63
C THR A 37 4.10 -3.30 -5.80
N ASP A 38 4.63 -4.52 -5.94
CA ASP A 38 5.56 -4.89 -7.03
C ASP A 38 4.88 -4.74 -8.42
N GLN A 39 3.57 -5.00 -8.53
CA GLN A 39 2.82 -4.82 -9.77
C GLN A 39 2.67 -3.35 -10.16
N ILE A 40 2.41 -2.49 -9.18
CA ILE A 40 2.30 -1.04 -9.37
C ILE A 40 3.66 -0.48 -9.80
N GLU A 41 4.72 -0.79 -9.05
CA GLU A 41 6.10 -0.34 -9.36
C GLU A 41 6.49 -0.75 -10.79
N ARG A 42 6.31 -2.03 -11.14
CA ARG A 42 6.62 -2.49 -12.51
C ARG A 42 5.73 -1.91 -13.59
N ALA A 43 4.46 -1.64 -13.29
CA ALA A 43 3.59 -1.02 -14.27
C ALA A 43 4.09 0.39 -14.63
N PHE A 44 4.49 1.18 -13.64
CA PHE A 44 5.08 2.50 -13.88
C PHE A 44 6.47 2.41 -14.53
N ASP A 45 7.32 1.45 -14.11
CA ASP A 45 8.60 1.20 -14.77
C ASP A 45 8.41 0.90 -16.26
N ASP A 46 7.49 -0.01 -16.61
CA ASP A 46 7.20 -0.39 -17.98
C ASP A 46 6.64 0.81 -18.77
N ILE A 47 5.70 1.56 -18.20
CA ILE A 47 5.10 2.76 -18.81
C ILE A 47 6.15 3.80 -19.15
N PHE A 48 7.02 4.16 -18.20
CA PHE A 48 8.01 5.21 -18.43
C PHE A 48 9.17 4.72 -19.27
N THR A 49 9.59 3.46 -19.13
CA THR A 49 10.60 2.87 -20.02
C THR A 49 10.11 2.88 -21.48
N GLU A 50 8.84 2.56 -21.72
CA GLU A 50 8.26 2.63 -23.06
C GLU A 50 8.05 4.08 -23.54
N ALA A 51 7.66 4.99 -22.63
CA ALA A 51 7.53 6.42 -22.93
C ALA A 51 8.85 7.05 -23.39
N TYR A 52 9.98 6.69 -22.75
CA TYR A 52 11.31 7.21 -23.05
C TYR A 52 12.12 6.32 -24.01
N ALA A 53 11.55 5.23 -24.55
CA ALA A 53 12.30 4.28 -25.37
C ALA A 53 12.96 4.88 -26.62
N GLY A 54 12.42 5.98 -27.15
CA GLY A 54 12.98 6.71 -28.29
C GLY A 54 13.92 7.86 -27.94
N THR A 55 14.02 8.21 -26.65
CA THR A 55 14.70 9.39 -26.12
C THR A 55 15.98 8.99 -25.40
N ASP A 56 17.12 9.44 -25.90
CA ASP A 56 18.42 9.15 -25.28
C ASP A 56 18.75 10.12 -24.15
N VAL A 57 18.39 11.40 -24.32
CA VAL A 57 18.61 12.47 -23.33
C VAL A 57 17.38 13.37 -23.26
N THR A 58 16.95 13.70 -22.05
CA THR A 58 15.93 14.71 -21.77
C THR A 58 16.55 15.91 -21.07
N ILE A 59 15.99 17.08 -21.33
CA ILE A 59 16.39 18.34 -20.73
C ILE A 59 15.15 19.04 -20.21
N THR A 60 15.12 19.25 -18.91
CA THR A 60 14.09 20.03 -18.21
C THR A 60 14.74 21.21 -17.51
N ARG A 61 13.92 22.09 -16.92
CA ARG A 61 14.44 23.16 -16.07
C ARG A 61 14.69 22.61 -14.65
N GLU A 62 15.86 22.92 -14.09
CA GLU A 62 16.17 22.59 -12.71
C GLU A 62 15.19 23.31 -11.77
N ALA A 63 14.44 22.54 -10.97
CA ALA A 63 13.44 23.08 -10.07
C ALA A 63 14.07 23.52 -8.73
N GLY A 64 13.97 24.81 -8.42
CA GLY A 64 14.14 25.26 -7.04
C GLY A 64 12.91 24.86 -6.21
N PHE A 65 13.06 23.94 -5.25
CA PHE A 65 12.09 23.56 -4.21
C PHE A 65 10.61 23.92 -4.52
N THR A 66 9.97 23.21 -5.46
CA THR A 66 8.55 23.38 -5.79
C THR A 66 7.93 22.05 -6.23
N SER A 67 6.61 21.92 -6.08
CA SER A 67 5.85 20.71 -6.44
C SER A 67 5.81 20.48 -7.96
N GLN A 68 5.73 19.21 -8.36
CA GLN A 68 5.76 18.72 -9.75
C GLN A 68 4.74 19.41 -10.69
N PHE A 69 3.58 19.80 -10.17
CA PHE A 69 2.54 20.51 -10.95
C PHE A 69 2.99 21.92 -11.39
N SER A 70 3.88 22.54 -10.63
CA SER A 70 4.46 23.86 -10.94
C SER A 70 5.68 23.76 -11.87
N GLN A 71 6.30 22.58 -11.97
CA GLN A 71 7.49 22.34 -12.78
C GLN A 71 7.19 22.50 -14.28
N ALA A 72 6.02 22.00 -14.72
CA ALA A 72 5.51 22.13 -16.08
C ALA A 72 5.39 23.59 -16.57
N LEU A 73 5.14 24.54 -15.66
CA LEU A 73 4.91 25.96 -15.97
C LEU A 73 6.19 26.81 -16.03
N SER A 74 7.33 26.28 -15.58
CA SER A 74 8.59 27.03 -15.48
C SER A 74 9.50 26.91 -16.71
N GLY A 75 9.00 26.27 -17.79
CA GLY A 75 9.69 25.78 -18.99
C GLY A 75 10.90 26.55 -19.55
N LEU A 76 11.68 25.84 -20.35
CA LEU A 76 12.86 26.37 -21.03
C LEU A 76 12.46 27.25 -22.22
N PRO A 77 13.25 28.27 -22.59
CA PRO A 77 13.04 28.99 -23.85
C PRO A 77 13.05 28.01 -25.03
N GLU A 78 12.13 28.19 -25.98
CA GLU A 78 12.09 27.37 -27.20
C GLU A 78 13.40 27.48 -28.01
N SER A 79 14.09 28.63 -27.92
CA SER A 79 15.41 28.82 -28.53
C SER A 79 16.46 27.81 -28.06
N THR A 80 16.33 27.28 -26.85
CA THR A 80 17.24 26.26 -26.30
C THR A 80 17.22 24.99 -27.15
N VAL A 81 16.12 24.69 -27.85
CA VAL A 81 16.06 23.53 -28.75
C VAL A 81 17.09 23.66 -29.88
N GLU A 82 17.31 24.86 -30.42
CA GLU A 82 18.31 25.09 -31.45
C GLU A 82 19.74 25.02 -30.90
N ASP A 83 19.95 25.51 -29.66
CA ASP A 83 21.24 25.37 -28.97
C ASP A 83 21.59 23.89 -28.76
N VAL A 84 20.61 23.07 -28.39
CA VAL A 84 20.76 21.61 -28.25
C VAL A 84 21.06 20.95 -29.59
N ARG A 85 20.35 21.31 -30.67
CA ARG A 85 20.61 20.79 -32.03
C ARG A 85 22.03 21.08 -32.52
N ALA A 86 22.65 22.16 -32.04
CA ALA A 86 24.02 22.52 -32.40
C ALA A 86 25.09 21.69 -31.68
N VAL A 87 24.74 20.91 -30.65
CA VAL A 87 25.69 20.08 -29.88
C VAL A 87 26.13 18.86 -30.71
N GLU A 88 27.45 18.61 -30.74
CA GLU A 88 28.00 17.45 -31.45
C GLU A 88 27.51 16.13 -30.85
N GLY A 89 26.92 15.28 -31.70
CA GLY A 89 26.36 13.99 -31.33
C GLY A 89 24.85 13.98 -31.17
N VAL A 90 24.19 15.13 -31.25
CA VAL A 90 22.72 15.21 -31.35
C VAL A 90 22.29 14.81 -32.76
N GLY A 91 21.45 13.78 -32.86
CA GLY A 91 20.81 13.37 -34.11
C GLY A 91 19.54 14.17 -34.38
N LYS A 92 18.64 14.21 -33.39
CA LYS A 92 17.39 14.99 -33.43
C LYS A 92 17.11 15.56 -32.04
N ALA A 93 16.49 16.73 -31.98
CA ALA A 93 15.99 17.31 -30.74
C ALA A 93 14.67 18.03 -30.99
N TYR A 94 13.71 17.82 -30.09
CA TYR A 94 12.38 18.42 -30.14
C TYR A 94 12.00 18.94 -28.76
N GLY A 95 11.51 20.17 -28.73
CA GLY A 95 10.83 20.68 -27.55
C GLY A 95 9.37 20.23 -27.56
N TYR A 96 8.85 19.85 -26.40
CA TYR A 96 7.44 19.52 -26.25
C TYR A 96 6.85 20.20 -25.00
N ILE A 97 5.53 20.35 -25.00
CA ILE A 97 4.77 20.91 -23.90
C ILE A 97 3.86 19.83 -23.34
N SER A 98 3.89 19.70 -22.02
CA SER A 98 2.93 18.89 -21.26
C SER A 98 2.16 19.77 -20.30
N GLY A 99 0.86 19.53 -20.18
CA GLY A 99 0.04 20.28 -19.23
C GLY A 99 -1.18 19.49 -18.75
N PRO A 100 -1.66 19.77 -17.54
CA PRO A 100 -2.90 19.21 -17.03
C PRO A 100 -4.10 19.96 -17.62
N GLY A 101 -5.19 19.26 -17.95
CA GLY A 101 -6.40 19.90 -18.46
C GLY A 101 -7.64 19.07 -18.19
N ALA A 102 -8.73 19.38 -18.89
CA ALA A 102 -9.90 18.52 -18.97
C ALA A 102 -10.50 18.63 -20.37
N ILE A 103 -11.39 17.70 -20.67
CA ILE A 103 -12.12 17.66 -21.92
C ILE A 103 -13.61 17.64 -21.62
N ALA A 104 -14.37 18.42 -22.37
CA ALA A 104 -15.82 18.40 -22.35
C ALA A 104 -16.37 17.94 -23.70
N VAL A 105 -17.33 17.03 -23.63
CA VAL A 105 -18.04 16.46 -24.76
C VAL A 105 -19.50 16.87 -24.63
N ALA A 106 -20.07 17.46 -25.69
CA ALA A 106 -21.44 17.97 -25.69
C ALA A 106 -21.77 18.96 -24.53
N GLY A 107 -20.77 19.66 -24.00
CA GLY A 107 -20.93 20.63 -22.90
C GLY A 107 -20.81 20.04 -21.50
N GLU A 108 -20.58 18.73 -21.36
CA GLU A 108 -20.33 18.05 -20.09
C GLU A 108 -18.86 17.65 -19.99
N VAL A 109 -18.23 17.90 -18.83
CA VAL A 109 -16.84 17.51 -18.61
C VAL A 109 -16.78 15.99 -18.41
N VAL A 110 -15.86 15.34 -19.10
CA VAL A 110 -15.62 13.90 -18.95
C VAL A 110 -14.96 13.65 -17.60
N GLU A 111 -15.65 12.90 -16.74
CA GLU A 111 -15.15 12.54 -15.41
C GLU A 111 -14.21 11.34 -15.49
N THR A 112 -13.03 11.46 -14.88
CA THR A 112 -11.99 10.40 -14.91
C THR A 112 -11.95 9.56 -13.63
N GLY A 113 -12.86 9.79 -12.68
CA GLY A 113 -12.87 9.11 -11.38
C GLY A 113 -11.64 9.40 -10.51
N GLY A 114 -10.89 10.48 -10.81
CA GLY A 114 -9.69 10.89 -10.09
C GLY A 114 -8.38 10.68 -10.86
N SER A 115 -8.41 10.06 -12.04
CA SER A 115 -7.22 9.93 -12.91
C SER A 115 -6.92 11.25 -13.64
N PRO A 116 -5.65 11.62 -13.86
CA PRO A 116 -5.34 12.88 -14.51
C PRO A 116 -5.71 12.86 -16.01
N THR A 117 -6.10 14.03 -16.54
CA THR A 117 -6.17 14.27 -17.99
C THR A 117 -4.90 15.04 -18.39
N LEU A 118 -4.12 14.46 -19.29
CA LEU A 118 -2.80 14.94 -19.65
C LEU A 118 -2.76 15.31 -21.13
N PHE A 119 -2.33 16.54 -21.38
CA PHE A 119 -2.09 17.08 -22.70
C PHE A 119 -0.60 17.04 -22.99
N PHE A 120 -0.23 16.58 -24.19
CA PHE A 120 1.14 16.59 -24.68
C PHE A 120 1.16 17.12 -26.11
N SER A 121 2.12 17.98 -26.45
CA SER A 121 2.30 18.36 -27.85
C SER A 121 2.84 17.18 -28.66
N TYR A 122 2.34 17.01 -29.88
CA TYR A 122 2.79 15.96 -30.78
C TYR A 122 4.25 16.16 -31.20
N VAL A 123 5.03 15.08 -31.08
CA VAL A 123 6.40 14.96 -31.57
C VAL A 123 6.44 13.81 -32.60
N PRO A 124 7.21 13.90 -33.69
CA PRO A 124 7.30 12.83 -34.67
C PRO A 124 7.57 11.44 -34.03
N SER A 125 6.96 10.41 -34.61
CA SER A 125 6.79 9.06 -34.05
C SER A 125 8.07 8.28 -33.68
N GLU A 126 9.25 8.81 -33.98
CA GLU A 126 10.52 8.16 -33.63
C GLU A 126 10.95 8.44 -32.18
N LEU A 127 10.36 9.48 -31.57
CA LEU A 127 10.56 9.90 -30.18
C LEU A 127 9.29 9.78 -29.33
N SER A 128 8.13 9.60 -29.96
CA SER A 128 6.85 9.51 -29.26
C SER A 128 6.38 8.06 -29.11
N ALA A 129 5.92 7.68 -27.92
CA ALA A 129 5.25 6.41 -27.66
C ALA A 129 3.78 6.36 -28.18
N THR A 130 3.38 7.29 -29.04
CA THR A 130 2.03 7.37 -29.60
C THR A 130 1.95 6.69 -30.98
N SER A 131 0.91 5.85 -31.16
CA SER A 131 0.59 5.23 -32.45
C SER A 131 -0.85 5.52 -32.83
N TYR A 132 -1.05 6.21 -33.94
CA TYR A 132 -2.38 6.55 -34.46
C TYR A 132 -3.03 5.33 -35.12
N VAL A 133 -4.21 4.94 -34.64
CA VAL A 133 -5.00 3.81 -35.15
C VAL A 133 -6.08 4.27 -36.12
N ASP A 134 -6.51 5.53 -36.02
CA ASP A 134 -7.44 6.18 -36.94
C ASP A 134 -7.07 7.67 -37.10
N GLY A 135 -7.33 8.24 -38.27
CA GLY A 135 -6.96 9.62 -38.60
C GLY A 135 -5.46 9.91 -38.66
N SER A 136 -5.06 11.12 -38.28
CA SER A 136 -3.68 11.61 -38.32
C SER A 136 -3.34 12.45 -37.09
N PRO A 137 -2.05 12.60 -36.74
CA PRO A 137 -1.64 13.52 -35.68
C PRO A 137 -2.10 14.96 -35.95
N PRO A 138 -2.33 15.76 -34.90
CA PRO A 138 -2.70 17.16 -35.05
C PRO A 138 -1.59 17.92 -35.77
N ALA A 139 -1.93 18.53 -36.90
CA ALA A 139 -0.99 19.24 -37.76
C ALA A 139 -1.25 20.75 -37.79
N ARG A 140 -2.43 21.19 -37.38
CA ARG A 140 -2.85 22.59 -37.39
C ARG A 140 -3.49 22.96 -36.05
N SER A 141 -3.39 24.24 -35.68
CA SER A 141 -4.04 24.76 -34.48
C SER A 141 -5.54 24.43 -34.48
N GLY A 142 -6.02 23.96 -33.33
CA GLY A 142 -7.41 23.51 -33.13
C GLY A 142 -7.69 22.06 -33.54
N GLU A 143 -6.68 21.30 -33.97
CA GLU A 143 -6.74 19.85 -34.14
C GLU A 143 -6.26 19.14 -32.86
N LEU A 144 -6.95 18.07 -32.47
CA LEU A 144 -6.66 17.31 -31.26
C LEU A 144 -6.60 15.80 -31.55
N GLY A 145 -5.51 15.16 -31.17
CA GLY A 145 -5.43 13.70 -31.07
C GLY A 145 -6.02 13.23 -29.74
N ILE A 146 -6.84 12.19 -29.77
CA ILE A 146 -7.45 11.62 -28.55
C ILE A 146 -7.03 10.17 -28.33
N GLY A 147 -6.89 9.78 -27.07
CA GLY A 147 -6.66 8.38 -26.71
C GLY A 147 -7.83 7.48 -27.12
N LYS A 148 -7.53 6.25 -27.55
CA LYS A 148 -8.51 5.26 -28.01
C LYS A 148 -9.61 4.98 -26.98
N LYS A 149 -9.26 4.86 -25.70
CA LYS A 149 -10.25 4.62 -24.63
C LYS A 149 -11.30 5.73 -24.55
N LEU A 150 -10.86 6.99 -24.52
CA LEU A 150 -11.76 8.14 -24.53
C LEU A 150 -12.67 8.14 -25.77
N ALA A 151 -12.13 7.78 -26.94
CA ALA A 151 -12.92 7.70 -28.16
C ALA A 151 -14.03 6.63 -28.09
N GLU A 152 -13.74 5.48 -27.48
CA GLU A 152 -14.71 4.39 -27.29
C GLU A 152 -15.76 4.72 -26.22
N ASP A 153 -15.34 5.28 -25.08
CA ASP A 153 -16.21 5.59 -23.94
C ASP A 153 -17.21 6.71 -24.27
N GLU A 154 -16.75 7.77 -24.95
CA GLU A 154 -17.57 8.94 -25.32
C GLU A 154 -18.13 8.85 -26.76
N GLY A 155 -17.84 7.77 -27.49
CA GLY A 155 -18.29 7.57 -28.87
C GLY A 155 -17.75 8.62 -29.86
N LEU A 156 -16.54 9.11 -29.63
CA LEU A 156 -15.89 10.11 -30.47
C LEU A 156 -15.21 9.46 -31.68
N ALA A 157 -15.25 10.15 -32.82
CA ALA A 157 -14.56 9.75 -34.05
C ALA A 157 -13.75 10.92 -34.61
N VAL A 158 -12.92 10.64 -35.60
CA VAL A 158 -12.23 11.69 -36.36
C VAL A 158 -13.27 12.63 -36.96
N GLY A 159 -13.10 13.94 -36.72
CA GLY A 159 -14.04 15.00 -37.08
C GLY A 159 -15.02 15.40 -35.98
N SER A 160 -15.08 14.68 -34.85
CA SER A 160 -15.86 15.10 -33.68
C SER A 160 -15.34 16.43 -33.12
N THR A 161 -16.25 17.27 -32.61
CA THR A 161 -15.89 18.51 -31.91
C THR A 161 -15.88 18.26 -30.41
N VAL A 162 -14.81 18.68 -29.74
CA VAL A 162 -14.65 18.59 -28.28
C VAL A 162 -14.10 19.90 -27.74
N THR A 163 -14.45 20.23 -26.50
CA THR A 163 -13.95 21.43 -25.83
C THR A 163 -12.84 21.03 -24.88
N VAL A 164 -11.64 21.54 -25.13
CA VAL A 164 -10.51 21.45 -24.21
C VAL A 164 -10.63 22.55 -23.17
N ILE A 165 -10.40 22.23 -21.90
CA ILE A 165 -10.44 23.19 -20.80
C ILE A 165 -9.05 23.19 -20.15
N THR A 166 -8.37 24.33 -20.23
CA THR A 166 -7.10 24.58 -19.55
C THR A 166 -7.20 25.83 -18.68
N ASP A 167 -6.09 26.23 -18.06
CA ASP A 167 -5.97 27.41 -17.20
C ASP A 167 -6.23 28.73 -17.94
N THR A 168 -5.85 28.80 -19.22
CA THR A 168 -6.03 29.99 -20.07
C THR A 168 -7.43 30.10 -20.70
N GLY A 169 -8.19 28.99 -20.73
CA GLY A 169 -9.61 29.01 -21.10
C GLY A 169 -10.11 27.75 -21.80
N PRO A 170 -11.40 27.76 -22.19
CA PRO A 170 -11.95 26.72 -23.03
C PRO A 170 -11.59 26.95 -24.51
N TYR A 171 -11.16 25.89 -25.19
CA TYR A 171 -10.82 25.89 -26.61
C TYR A 171 -11.67 24.84 -27.34
N GLU A 172 -12.40 25.27 -28.37
CA GLU A 172 -13.09 24.32 -29.26
C GLU A 172 -12.08 23.69 -30.22
N THR A 173 -12.06 22.37 -30.27
CA THR A 173 -11.11 21.59 -31.07
C THR A 173 -11.82 20.51 -31.86
N THR A 174 -11.19 20.08 -32.94
CA THR A 174 -11.68 18.97 -33.77
C THR A 174 -10.75 17.78 -33.63
N VAL A 175 -11.32 16.60 -33.40
CA VAL A 175 -10.58 15.34 -33.30
C VAL A 175 -9.94 15.03 -34.66
N SER A 176 -8.62 15.06 -34.76
CA SER A 176 -7.87 14.76 -35.99
C SER A 176 -7.44 13.30 -36.10
N GLY A 177 -7.30 12.62 -34.96
CA GLY A 177 -6.87 11.23 -34.91
C GLY A 177 -7.09 10.58 -33.55
N VAL A 178 -7.13 9.26 -33.56
CA VAL A 178 -7.25 8.41 -32.38
C VAL A 178 -5.96 7.63 -32.22
N PHE A 179 -5.34 7.66 -31.05
CA PHE A 179 -4.06 7.01 -30.78
C PHE A 179 -4.09 6.05 -29.60
N THR A 180 -3.17 5.10 -29.61
CA THR A 180 -2.78 4.27 -28.46
C THR A 180 -1.43 4.74 -27.93
N PHE A 181 -1.19 4.60 -26.63
CA PHE A 181 0.07 4.97 -25.98
C PHE A 181 0.75 3.72 -25.45
N ALA A 182 2.03 3.50 -25.76
CA ALA A 182 2.82 2.39 -25.21
C ALA A 182 2.10 1.02 -25.32
N SER A 183 1.56 0.72 -26.50
CA SER A 183 0.73 -0.47 -26.83
C SER A 183 -0.61 -0.64 -26.10
N GLU A 184 -0.93 0.23 -25.13
CA GLU A 184 -2.17 0.22 -24.35
C GLU A 184 -3.16 1.32 -24.78
N SER A 185 -4.42 1.17 -24.39
CA SER A 185 -5.48 2.12 -24.75
C SER A 185 -5.60 3.31 -23.79
N SER A 186 -5.03 3.20 -22.58
CA SER A 186 -4.92 4.29 -21.58
C SER A 186 -3.76 4.04 -20.61
N LEU A 187 -3.31 5.11 -19.93
CA LEU A 187 -2.38 5.01 -18.79
C LEU A 187 -3.17 5.01 -17.48
N GLY A 188 -3.67 3.85 -17.07
CA GLY A 188 -4.30 3.75 -15.75
C GLY A 188 -5.56 4.61 -15.59
N GLY A 189 -6.41 4.65 -16.63
CA GLY A 189 -7.65 5.44 -16.61
C GLY A 189 -7.44 6.93 -16.89
N SER A 190 -6.19 7.37 -17.11
CA SER A 190 -5.90 8.72 -17.58
C SER A 190 -6.42 8.96 -18.99
N ILE A 191 -6.94 10.17 -19.20
CA ILE A 191 -7.23 10.67 -20.54
C ILE A 191 -5.95 11.28 -21.10
N LEU A 192 -5.49 10.77 -22.24
CA LEU A 192 -4.32 11.29 -22.94
C LEU A 192 -4.78 12.03 -24.19
N LEU A 193 -4.25 13.24 -24.36
CA LEU A 193 -4.58 14.12 -25.47
C LEU A 193 -3.29 14.60 -26.12
N ASN A 194 -3.30 14.67 -27.45
CA ASN A 194 -2.20 15.16 -28.25
C ASN A 194 -2.61 16.45 -28.95
N MET A 195 -1.81 17.50 -28.82
CA MET A 195 -2.08 18.84 -29.37
C MET A 195 -0.91 19.31 -30.24
N THR A 196 -1.08 20.43 -30.94
CA THR A 196 0.08 21.08 -31.58
C THR A 196 0.94 21.79 -30.53
N LEU A 197 2.23 22.01 -30.82
CA LEU A 197 3.09 22.80 -29.94
C LEU A 197 2.56 24.22 -29.75
N GLU A 198 2.06 24.84 -30.83
CA GLU A 198 1.46 26.18 -30.83
C GLU A 198 0.23 26.27 -29.91
N ASP A 199 -0.65 25.27 -29.99
CA ASP A 199 -1.80 25.16 -29.09
C ASP A 199 -1.32 24.98 -27.65
N GLY A 200 -0.35 24.11 -27.39
CA GLY A 200 0.22 23.93 -26.04
C GLY A 200 0.81 25.22 -25.45
N GLN A 201 1.53 26.00 -26.26
CA GLN A 201 2.06 27.29 -25.84
C GLN A 201 0.97 28.29 -25.47
N THR A 202 -0.15 28.26 -26.19
CA THR A 202 -1.29 29.15 -25.96
C THR A 202 -2.12 28.68 -24.77
N TRP A 203 -2.44 27.38 -24.72
CA TRP A 203 -3.35 26.77 -23.77
C TRP A 203 -2.76 26.71 -22.35
N PHE A 204 -1.44 26.76 -22.20
CA PHE A 204 -0.75 26.69 -20.90
C PHE A 204 0.09 27.93 -20.56
N ASP A 205 -0.13 29.06 -21.25
CA ASP A 205 0.64 30.32 -21.08
C ASP A 205 2.18 30.15 -21.20
N MET A 206 2.59 29.25 -22.10
CA MET A 206 3.99 28.89 -22.38
C MET A 206 4.52 29.52 -23.67
N ALA A 207 4.02 30.70 -24.05
CA ALA A 207 4.46 31.38 -25.28
C ALA A 207 6.00 31.47 -25.39
N GLY A 208 6.57 30.90 -26.46
CA GLY A 208 8.01 30.86 -26.71
C GLY A 208 8.82 29.99 -25.73
N ARG A 209 8.16 29.09 -25.01
CA ARG A 209 8.75 28.16 -24.04
C ARG A 209 8.30 26.72 -24.32
N VAL A 210 9.03 25.76 -23.76
CA VAL A 210 8.76 24.32 -23.80
C VAL A 210 8.92 23.72 -22.41
N SER A 211 8.15 22.70 -22.08
CA SER A 211 8.23 22.04 -20.76
C SER A 211 9.50 21.20 -20.66
N GLU A 212 9.85 20.53 -21.76
CA GLU A 212 10.93 19.56 -21.85
C GLU A 212 11.48 19.51 -23.28
N ILE A 213 12.74 19.09 -23.42
CA ILE A 213 13.40 18.88 -24.70
C ILE A 213 13.91 17.44 -24.75
N ASP A 214 13.33 16.65 -25.67
CA ASP A 214 13.74 15.28 -25.94
C ASP A 214 14.78 15.24 -27.04
N VAL A 215 15.83 14.45 -26.81
CA VAL A 215 16.98 14.33 -27.70
C VAL A 215 17.24 12.88 -28.06
N GLN A 216 17.37 12.64 -29.35
CA GLN A 216 17.89 11.39 -29.91
C GLN A 216 19.35 11.57 -30.30
N ALA A 217 20.19 10.65 -29.86
CA ALA A 217 21.60 10.59 -30.19
C ALA A 217 21.79 10.23 -31.68
N ALA A 218 22.87 10.74 -32.26
CA ALA A 218 23.32 10.27 -33.57
C ALA A 218 23.79 8.80 -33.47
N GLU A 219 23.72 8.06 -34.58
CA GLU A 219 24.12 6.65 -34.60
C GLU A 219 25.52 6.43 -34.02
N GLY A 220 25.60 5.56 -33.00
CA GLY A 220 26.86 5.17 -32.35
C GLY A 220 27.35 6.11 -31.26
N VAL A 221 26.58 7.14 -30.88
CA VAL A 221 26.87 7.98 -29.70
C VAL A 221 26.16 7.41 -28.48
N ASP A 222 26.89 7.30 -27.37
CA ASP A 222 26.36 6.83 -26.08
C ASP A 222 25.55 7.94 -25.37
N ALA A 223 24.45 7.58 -24.71
CA ALA A 223 23.54 8.52 -24.07
C ALA A 223 24.19 9.29 -22.90
N ASP A 224 25.04 8.65 -22.10
CA ASP A 224 25.74 9.31 -21.00
C ASP A 224 26.77 10.30 -21.52
N GLU A 225 27.47 9.93 -22.60
CA GLU A 225 28.41 10.82 -23.28
C GLU A 225 27.69 12.05 -23.85
N LEU A 226 26.55 11.84 -24.52
CA LEU A 226 25.74 12.92 -25.07
C LEU A 226 25.21 13.85 -23.98
N ALA A 227 24.66 13.29 -22.89
CA ALA A 227 24.19 14.07 -21.75
C ALA A 227 25.31 14.92 -21.14
N GLY A 228 26.54 14.39 -21.07
CA GLY A 228 27.73 15.15 -20.65
C GLY A 228 28.03 16.35 -21.54
N ARG A 229 27.96 16.18 -22.87
CA ARG A 229 28.20 17.27 -23.85
C ARG A 229 27.11 18.33 -23.79
N ILE A 230 25.85 17.92 -23.71
CA ILE A 230 24.69 18.83 -23.61
C ILE A 230 24.77 19.64 -22.31
N ARG A 231 25.07 19.01 -21.17
CA ARG A 231 25.21 19.69 -19.88
C ARG A 231 26.34 20.73 -19.89
N ALA A 232 27.38 20.53 -20.68
CA ALA A 232 28.47 21.51 -20.81
C ALA A 232 28.12 22.68 -21.75
N ALA A 233 27.14 22.52 -22.64
CA ALA A 233 26.69 23.52 -23.60
C ALA A 233 25.53 24.38 -23.09
N LEU A 234 24.75 23.86 -22.14
CA LEU A 234 23.58 24.50 -21.56
C LEU A 234 23.90 25.27 -20.26
N PRO A 235 23.09 26.27 -19.89
CA PRO A 235 23.29 27.02 -18.66
C PRO A 235 22.93 26.17 -17.42
N GLU A 236 23.38 26.60 -16.23
CA GLU A 236 23.22 25.82 -14.98
C GLU A 236 21.76 25.54 -14.62
N GLU A 237 20.80 26.35 -15.08
CA GLU A 237 19.38 26.14 -14.80
C GLU A 237 18.73 25.00 -15.61
N ALA A 238 19.47 24.33 -16.50
CA ALA A 238 19.00 23.18 -17.27
C ALA A 238 19.41 21.87 -16.61
N GLU A 239 18.43 21.05 -16.24
CA GLU A 239 18.65 19.70 -15.73
C GLU A 239 18.69 18.73 -16.91
N VAL A 240 19.83 18.08 -17.11
CA VAL A 240 20.07 17.13 -18.21
C VAL A 240 20.13 15.73 -17.64
N LYS A 241 19.28 14.82 -18.12
CA LYS A 241 19.22 13.41 -17.73
C LYS A 241 19.20 12.51 -18.95
N THR A 242 19.72 11.29 -18.83
CA THR A 242 19.47 10.27 -19.87
C THR A 242 18.00 9.84 -19.84
N GLY A 243 17.47 9.31 -20.94
CA GLY A 243 16.10 8.78 -20.97
C GLY A 243 15.86 7.68 -19.92
N GLU A 244 16.86 6.82 -19.69
CA GLU A 244 16.82 5.80 -18.64
C GLU A 244 16.75 6.42 -17.23
N GLN A 245 17.53 7.48 -16.96
CA GLN A 245 17.48 8.20 -15.69
C GLN A 245 16.13 8.90 -15.49
N ALA A 246 15.59 9.53 -16.53
CA ALA A 246 14.30 10.20 -16.46
C ALA A 246 13.14 9.23 -16.25
N ALA A 247 13.16 8.08 -16.94
CA ALA A 247 12.19 7.01 -16.73
C ALA A 247 12.26 6.47 -15.30
N ALA A 248 13.46 6.22 -14.78
CA ALA A 248 13.67 5.72 -13.43
C ALA A 248 13.24 6.75 -12.36
N ASP A 249 13.58 8.03 -12.54
CA ASP A 249 13.19 9.10 -11.61
C ASP A 249 11.67 9.26 -11.57
N GLN A 250 11.01 9.28 -12.73
CA GLN A 250 9.56 9.44 -12.81
C GLN A 250 8.80 8.23 -12.24
N SER A 251 9.29 7.02 -12.50
CA SER A 251 8.72 5.80 -11.91
C SER A 251 8.91 5.78 -10.38
N ALA A 252 10.12 6.13 -9.90
CA ALA A 252 10.42 6.18 -8.48
C ALA A 252 9.56 7.22 -7.76
N GLU A 253 9.36 8.40 -8.34
CA GLU A 253 8.55 9.46 -7.75
C GLU A 253 7.08 9.04 -7.59
N ILE A 254 6.46 8.48 -8.63
CA ILE A 254 5.07 8.01 -8.55
C ILE A 254 4.95 6.82 -7.60
N SER A 255 5.90 5.90 -7.66
CA SER A 255 5.95 4.74 -6.76
C SER A 255 6.13 5.17 -5.30
N ASP A 256 6.92 6.21 -5.03
CA ASP A 256 7.09 6.78 -3.70
C ASP A 256 5.84 7.55 -3.26
N ALA A 257 5.18 8.30 -4.15
CA ALA A 257 3.94 9.00 -3.85
C ALA A 257 2.83 8.00 -3.43
N ILE A 258 2.60 6.96 -4.24
CA ILE A 258 1.62 5.91 -3.95
C ILE A 258 2.07 5.08 -2.74
N GLY A 259 3.34 4.67 -2.73
CA GLY A 259 3.93 3.82 -1.71
C GLY A 259 3.96 4.46 -0.33
N SER A 260 4.16 5.77 -0.24
CA SER A 260 4.19 6.52 1.03
C SER A 260 2.87 6.45 1.78
N PHE A 261 1.75 6.32 1.07
CA PHE A 261 0.41 6.19 1.64
C PHE A 261 -0.07 4.74 1.72
N LEU A 262 0.01 3.97 0.63
CA LEU A 262 -0.52 2.59 0.56
C LEU A 262 0.32 1.59 1.36
N ASN A 263 1.66 1.64 1.26
CA ASN A 263 2.51 0.61 1.86
C ASN A 263 2.37 0.58 3.40
N PRO A 264 2.39 1.71 4.14
CA PRO A 264 2.17 1.68 5.58
C PRO A 264 0.80 1.11 5.97
N VAL A 265 -0.26 1.45 5.22
CA VAL A 265 -1.61 0.95 5.48
C VAL A 265 -1.68 -0.56 5.29
N LEU A 266 -1.24 -1.07 4.13
CA LEU A 266 -1.30 -2.50 3.82
C LEU A 266 -0.36 -3.32 4.73
N LEU A 267 0.85 -2.82 5.01
CA LEU A 267 1.78 -3.47 5.93
C LEU A 267 1.27 -3.46 7.38
N SER A 268 0.52 -2.42 7.79
CA SER A 268 -0.11 -2.42 9.12
C SER A 268 -1.14 -3.54 9.25
N LEU A 269 -1.98 -3.74 8.22
CA LEU A 269 -2.96 -4.83 8.18
C LEU A 269 -2.27 -6.20 8.11
N GLY A 270 -1.21 -6.33 7.32
CA GLY A 270 -0.37 -7.53 7.27
C GLY A 270 0.29 -7.84 8.63
N GLY A 271 0.79 -6.82 9.32
CA GLY A 271 1.36 -6.93 10.66
C GLY A 271 0.33 -7.42 11.69
N VAL A 272 -0.90 -6.92 11.62
CA VAL A 272 -2.01 -7.40 12.46
C VAL A 272 -2.35 -8.86 12.13
N ALA A 273 -2.41 -9.24 10.85
CA ALA A 273 -2.66 -10.62 10.44
C ALA A 273 -1.58 -11.57 10.99
N VAL A 274 -0.30 -11.18 10.93
CA VAL A 274 0.80 -11.93 11.53
C VAL A 274 0.68 -12.04 13.04
N LEU A 275 0.33 -10.95 13.74
CA LEU A 275 0.14 -10.96 15.19
C LEU A 275 -0.96 -11.95 15.61
N VAL A 276 -2.10 -11.92 14.91
CA VAL A 276 -3.21 -12.85 15.14
C VAL A 276 -2.80 -14.28 14.87
N GLY A 277 -2.15 -14.50 13.72
CA GLY A 277 -1.59 -15.80 13.37
C GLY A 277 -0.64 -16.31 14.46
N ALA A 278 0.30 -15.47 14.89
CA ALA A 278 1.25 -15.78 15.96
C ALA A 278 0.56 -16.26 17.23
N PHE A 279 -0.52 -15.58 17.64
CA PHE A 279 -1.25 -15.93 18.83
C PHE A 279 -2.04 -17.23 18.68
N ILE A 280 -2.73 -17.41 17.56
CA ILE A 280 -3.45 -18.66 17.25
C ILE A 280 -2.48 -19.83 17.28
N ILE A 281 -1.32 -19.68 16.64
CA ILE A 281 -0.24 -20.67 16.62
C ILE A 281 0.26 -20.95 18.04
N PHE A 282 0.56 -19.90 18.83
CA PHE A 282 1.02 -20.05 20.22
C PHE A 282 0.03 -20.85 21.06
N ASN A 283 -1.27 -20.56 20.95
CA ASN A 283 -2.31 -21.28 21.66
C ASN A 283 -2.45 -22.72 21.18
N ALA A 284 -2.41 -22.94 19.87
CA ALA A 284 -2.48 -24.27 19.28
C ALA A 284 -1.32 -25.15 19.77
N PHE A 285 -0.09 -24.64 19.73
CA PHE A 285 1.08 -25.37 20.24
C PHE A 285 1.02 -25.56 21.75
N THR A 286 0.59 -24.55 22.53
CA THR A 286 0.41 -24.69 23.98
C THR A 286 -0.53 -25.84 24.31
N MET A 287 -1.65 -25.95 23.60
CA MET A 287 -2.63 -27.01 23.80
C MET A 287 -2.09 -28.38 23.35
N THR A 288 -1.52 -28.48 22.15
CA THR A 288 -0.99 -29.74 21.61
C THR A 288 0.15 -30.28 22.47
N VAL A 289 1.05 -29.41 22.92
CA VAL A 289 2.14 -29.78 23.84
C VAL A 289 1.61 -30.21 25.21
N ALA A 290 0.57 -29.53 25.72
CA ALA A 290 -0.05 -29.92 26.99
C ALA A 290 -0.69 -31.31 26.93
N GLN A 291 -1.34 -31.65 25.81
CA GLN A 291 -1.96 -32.97 25.60
C GLN A 291 -0.92 -34.08 25.46
N ARG A 292 0.20 -33.81 24.79
CA ARG A 292 1.30 -34.77 24.58
C ARG A 292 2.34 -34.79 25.71
N ARG A 293 2.05 -34.13 26.83
CA ARG A 293 2.99 -34.01 27.95
C ARG A 293 3.39 -35.37 28.54
N ARG A 294 2.45 -36.33 28.65
CA ARG A 294 2.75 -37.70 29.11
C ARG A 294 3.69 -38.43 28.14
N GLU A 295 3.48 -38.28 26.83
CA GLU A 295 4.37 -38.86 25.80
C GLU A 295 5.80 -38.33 25.93
N PHE A 296 5.96 -37.01 26.03
CA PHE A 296 7.27 -36.39 26.21
C PHE A 296 7.93 -36.77 27.54
N ALA A 297 7.14 -36.98 28.59
CA ALA A 297 7.64 -37.46 29.87
C ALA A 297 8.15 -38.90 29.79
N MET A 298 7.42 -39.79 29.11
CA MET A 298 7.83 -41.18 28.87
C MET A 298 9.11 -41.24 28.04
N LEU A 299 9.19 -40.48 26.94
CA LEU A 299 10.42 -40.40 26.13
C LEU A 299 11.62 -39.94 26.95
N ARG A 300 11.43 -38.97 27.84
CA ARG A 300 12.50 -38.48 28.72
C ARG A 300 12.85 -39.45 29.84
N ALA A 301 11.90 -40.24 30.34
CA ALA A 301 12.17 -41.32 31.28
C ALA A 301 13.00 -42.44 30.64
N LEU A 302 12.81 -42.67 29.33
CA LEU A 302 13.59 -43.61 28.51
C LEU A 302 14.95 -43.03 28.04
N GLY A 303 15.35 -41.85 28.50
CA GLY A 303 16.66 -41.26 28.21
C GLY A 303 16.70 -40.17 27.14
N ALA A 304 15.56 -39.77 26.56
CA ALA A 304 15.55 -38.66 25.60
C ALA A 304 15.98 -37.34 26.27
N SER A 305 16.87 -36.59 25.61
CA SER A 305 17.34 -35.30 26.12
C SER A 305 16.28 -34.20 25.96
N ARG A 306 16.40 -33.12 26.75
CA ARG A 306 15.55 -31.92 26.59
C ARG A 306 15.65 -31.34 25.18
N ARG A 307 16.86 -31.38 24.58
CA ARG A 307 17.11 -30.89 23.23
C ARG A 307 16.38 -31.73 22.18
N GLN A 308 16.34 -33.05 22.33
CA GLN A 308 15.59 -33.92 21.41
C GLN A 308 14.08 -33.64 21.44
N VAL A 309 13.50 -33.42 22.63
CA VAL A 309 12.08 -33.05 22.75
C VAL A 309 11.82 -31.66 22.15
N LEU A 310 12.69 -30.68 22.43
CA LEU A 310 12.60 -29.34 21.84
C LEU A 310 12.63 -29.41 20.31
N LEU A 311 13.65 -30.06 19.75
CA LEU A 311 13.80 -30.24 18.30
C LEU A 311 12.63 -30.99 17.67
N SER A 312 11.99 -31.91 18.41
CA SER A 312 10.78 -32.59 17.92
C SER A 312 9.62 -31.61 17.70
N ILE A 313 9.37 -30.73 18.68
CA ILE A 313 8.25 -29.79 18.66
C ILE A 313 8.55 -28.66 17.66
N THR A 314 9.76 -28.10 17.71
CA THR A 314 10.19 -27.06 16.78
C THR A 314 10.28 -27.59 15.35
N GLY A 315 10.64 -28.86 15.15
CA GLY A 315 10.60 -29.50 13.83
C GLY A 315 9.18 -29.68 13.28
N GLU A 316 8.21 -29.97 14.14
CA GLU A 316 6.78 -30.01 13.76
C GLU A 316 6.28 -28.62 13.35
N ALA A 317 6.68 -27.59 14.09
CA ALA A 317 6.41 -26.19 13.76
C ALA A 317 7.09 -25.76 12.46
N LEU A 318 8.34 -26.18 12.22
CA LEU A 318 9.06 -25.88 10.98
C LEU A 318 8.34 -26.46 9.75
N VAL A 319 7.95 -27.74 9.81
CA VAL A 319 7.25 -28.39 8.70
C VAL A 319 5.91 -27.70 8.42
N MET A 320 5.12 -27.39 9.47
CA MET A 320 3.87 -26.66 9.30
C MET A 320 4.10 -25.25 8.75
N GLY A 321 5.10 -24.53 9.27
CA GLY A 321 5.44 -23.18 8.85
C GLY A 321 5.86 -23.13 7.38
N VAL A 322 6.74 -24.04 6.93
CA VAL A 322 7.17 -24.12 5.54
C VAL A 322 5.99 -24.42 4.61
N LEU A 323 5.21 -25.46 4.91
CA LEU A 323 4.08 -25.86 4.06
C LEU A 323 3.02 -24.76 3.98
N ALA A 324 2.63 -24.20 5.13
CA ALA A 324 1.61 -23.16 5.18
C ALA A 324 2.09 -21.85 4.54
N SER A 325 3.37 -21.49 4.66
CA SER A 325 3.92 -20.29 4.02
C SER A 325 4.00 -20.44 2.51
N LEU A 326 4.39 -21.62 2.00
CA LEU A 326 4.39 -21.90 0.56
C LEU A 326 2.98 -21.82 -0.03
N VAL A 327 1.99 -22.44 0.63
CA VAL A 327 0.59 -22.34 0.19
C VAL A 327 0.08 -20.92 0.34
N GLY A 328 0.43 -20.22 1.43
CA GLY A 328 0.08 -18.82 1.66
C GLY A 328 0.59 -17.91 0.54
N LEU A 329 1.82 -18.09 0.09
CA LEU A 329 2.41 -17.35 -1.04
C LEU A 329 1.60 -17.54 -2.32
N VAL A 330 1.22 -18.79 -2.64
CA VAL A 330 0.40 -19.11 -3.82
C VAL A 330 -1.01 -18.52 -3.70
N VAL A 331 -1.60 -18.56 -2.50
CA VAL A 331 -2.92 -17.97 -2.24
C VAL A 331 -2.84 -16.45 -2.31
N GLY A 332 -1.76 -15.83 -1.83
CA GLY A 332 -1.53 -14.39 -1.94
C GLY A 332 -1.44 -13.93 -3.40
N LEU A 333 -0.72 -14.68 -4.23
CA LEU A 333 -0.72 -14.49 -5.68
C LEU A 333 -2.12 -14.63 -6.30
N GLY A 334 -2.85 -15.68 -5.94
CA GLY A 334 -4.21 -15.90 -6.42
C GLY A 334 -5.18 -14.78 -5.99
N PHE A 335 -4.97 -14.22 -4.80
CA PHE A 335 -5.73 -13.08 -4.31
C PHE A 335 -5.43 -11.82 -5.13
N ALA A 336 -4.15 -11.51 -5.39
CA ALA A 336 -3.77 -10.40 -6.27
C ALA A 336 -4.37 -10.55 -7.68
N ALA A 337 -4.30 -11.76 -8.25
CA ALA A 337 -4.94 -12.07 -9.52
C ALA A 337 -6.46 -11.83 -9.50
N GLY A 338 -7.12 -12.23 -8.41
CA GLY A 338 -8.55 -12.03 -8.21
C GLY A 338 -8.95 -10.55 -8.06
N VAL A 339 -8.12 -9.76 -7.36
CA VAL A 339 -8.31 -8.30 -7.27
C VAL A 339 -8.16 -7.67 -8.65
N ASN A 340 -7.15 -8.04 -9.42
CA ASN A 340 -6.95 -7.52 -10.78
C ASN A 340 -8.14 -7.85 -11.69
N ALA A 341 -8.66 -9.08 -11.61
CA ALA A 341 -9.86 -9.48 -12.35
C ALA A 341 -11.11 -8.70 -11.91
N LEU A 342 -11.24 -8.41 -10.61
CA LEU A 342 -12.34 -7.62 -10.07
C LEU A 342 -12.26 -6.16 -10.52
N MET A 343 -11.07 -5.54 -10.49
CA MET A 343 -10.86 -4.17 -10.98
C MET A 343 -11.21 -4.04 -12.46
N LYS A 344 -10.74 -4.98 -13.29
CA LYS A 344 -11.11 -5.06 -14.70
C LYS A 344 -12.61 -5.22 -14.93
N ALA A 345 -13.30 -5.98 -14.08
CA ALA A 345 -14.75 -6.17 -14.17
C ALA A 345 -15.57 -4.96 -13.70
N LEU A 346 -14.95 -4.04 -12.97
CA LEU A 346 -15.54 -2.78 -12.51
C LEU A 346 -15.14 -1.59 -13.39
N ASP A 347 -14.49 -1.84 -14.53
CA ASP A 347 -13.92 -0.83 -15.43
C ASP A 347 -12.96 0.16 -14.74
N VAL A 348 -12.35 -0.27 -13.63
CA VAL A 348 -11.29 0.48 -12.95
C VAL A 348 -9.98 0.11 -13.61
N ASP A 349 -9.54 0.96 -14.52
CA ASP A 349 -8.32 0.78 -15.32
C ASP A 349 -7.11 1.19 -14.48
N ILE A 350 -6.56 0.27 -13.69
CA ILE A 350 -5.28 0.49 -13.00
C ILE A 350 -4.19 -0.11 -13.89
N PRO A 351 -3.10 0.61 -14.19
CA PRO A 351 -2.01 0.03 -14.95
C PRO A 351 -1.39 -1.03 -14.06
N LEU A 352 -1.68 -2.27 -14.41
CA LEU A 352 -1.16 -3.43 -13.73
C LEU A 352 -0.37 -4.17 -14.80
N SER A 353 0.96 -4.11 -14.66
CA SER A 353 1.81 -5.14 -15.22
C SER A 353 1.25 -6.49 -14.77
N GLY A 354 1.50 -7.57 -15.51
CA GLY A 354 0.94 -8.90 -15.21
C GLY A 354 1.23 -9.38 -13.77
N LEU A 355 0.94 -10.64 -13.43
CA LEU A 355 1.28 -11.14 -12.09
C LEU A 355 2.80 -11.09 -11.85
N VAL A 356 3.24 -10.02 -11.20
CA VAL A 356 4.62 -9.77 -10.83
C VAL A 356 4.88 -10.38 -9.45
N MET A 357 5.97 -11.14 -9.36
CA MET A 357 6.47 -11.63 -8.10
C MET A 357 7.96 -11.37 -8.03
N GLU A 358 8.37 -10.46 -7.15
CA GLU A 358 9.78 -10.28 -6.89
C GLU A 358 10.37 -11.33 -5.95
N PRO A 359 11.67 -11.66 -6.09
CA PRO A 359 12.37 -12.52 -5.14
C PRO A 359 12.26 -12.00 -3.69
N ARG A 360 12.23 -10.67 -3.50
CA ARG A 360 12.06 -10.05 -2.18
C ARG A 360 10.77 -10.51 -1.50
N THR A 361 9.67 -10.57 -2.25
CA THR A 361 8.34 -10.93 -1.79
C THR A 361 8.27 -12.38 -1.32
N VAL A 362 8.91 -13.28 -2.07
CA VAL A 362 9.05 -14.69 -1.69
C VAL A 362 9.89 -14.85 -0.42
N VAL A 363 11.05 -14.19 -0.38
CA VAL A 363 11.99 -14.30 0.75
C VAL A 363 11.37 -13.73 2.03
N VAL A 364 10.78 -12.53 1.97
CA VAL A 364 10.14 -11.89 3.13
C VAL A 364 8.92 -12.70 3.58
N GLY A 365 8.05 -13.12 2.66
CA GLY A 365 6.88 -13.93 2.99
C GLY A 365 7.24 -15.24 3.70
N LEU A 366 8.27 -15.95 3.21
CA LEU A 366 8.76 -17.19 3.83
C LEU A 366 9.45 -16.93 5.18
N ILE A 367 10.30 -15.91 5.28
CA ILE A 367 10.98 -15.55 6.54
C ILE A 367 9.95 -15.20 7.61
N VAL A 368 8.96 -14.38 7.28
CA VAL A 368 7.92 -13.97 8.23
C VAL A 368 7.05 -15.15 8.62
N GLY A 369 6.55 -15.94 7.67
CA GLY A 369 5.69 -17.09 7.94
C GLY A 369 6.38 -18.20 8.74
N ILE A 370 7.60 -18.57 8.38
CA ILE A 370 8.39 -19.57 9.11
C ILE A 370 8.84 -19.01 10.46
N GLY A 371 9.37 -17.78 10.46
CA GLY A 371 9.87 -17.11 11.66
C GLY A 371 8.80 -16.97 12.73
N ILE A 372 7.62 -16.45 12.38
CA ILE A 372 6.52 -16.28 13.33
C ILE A 372 6.04 -17.64 13.88
N THR A 373 5.98 -18.66 13.03
CA THR A 373 5.56 -20.01 13.45
C THR A 373 6.53 -20.60 14.47
N LEU A 374 7.84 -20.47 14.21
CA LEU A 374 8.87 -20.95 15.11
C LEU A 374 8.90 -20.17 16.44
N LEU A 375 8.82 -18.84 16.38
CA LEU A 375 8.78 -17.97 17.56
C LEU A 375 7.58 -18.29 18.45
N SER A 376 6.40 -18.46 17.86
CA SER A 376 5.18 -18.83 18.59
C SER A 376 5.24 -20.22 19.20
N ALA A 377 5.88 -21.18 18.53
CA ALA A 377 6.04 -22.55 19.05
C ALA A 377 7.15 -22.66 20.12
N LEU A 378 8.11 -21.74 20.14
CA LEU A 378 9.32 -21.82 20.98
C LEU A 378 8.99 -21.79 22.48
N VAL A 379 8.16 -20.84 22.93
CA VAL A 379 7.80 -20.72 24.35
C VAL A 379 7.06 -21.97 24.87
N PRO A 380 6.01 -22.48 24.19
CA PRO A 380 5.38 -23.76 24.55
C PRO A 380 6.35 -24.94 24.54
N ALA A 381 7.22 -25.03 23.53
CA ALA A 381 8.18 -26.12 23.40
C ALA A 381 9.20 -26.12 24.55
N LEU A 382 9.76 -24.95 24.88
CA LEU A 382 10.67 -24.78 26.02
C LEU A 382 10.00 -25.16 27.34
N ARG A 383 8.74 -24.74 27.55
CA ARG A 383 7.97 -25.12 28.75
C ARG A 383 7.78 -26.63 28.86
N ALA A 384 7.52 -27.33 27.75
CA ALA A 384 7.41 -28.79 27.71
C ALA A 384 8.66 -29.49 28.25
N THR A 385 9.84 -29.02 27.83
CA THR A 385 11.13 -29.61 28.23
C THR A 385 11.50 -29.39 29.69
N ARG A 386 10.84 -28.45 30.37
CA ARG A 386 11.09 -28.11 31.77
C ARG A 386 10.19 -28.86 32.75
N VAL A 387 9.17 -29.57 32.27
CA VAL A 387 8.33 -30.41 33.13
C VAL A 387 9.12 -31.64 33.60
N PRO A 388 9.19 -31.94 34.91
CA PRO A 388 9.82 -33.18 35.40
C PRO A 388 9.03 -34.43 34.96
N PRO A 389 9.69 -35.52 34.51
CA PRO A 389 8.99 -36.73 34.08
C PRO A 389 8.06 -37.32 35.14
N VAL A 390 8.52 -37.37 36.41
CA VAL A 390 7.76 -37.90 37.55
C VAL A 390 6.48 -37.08 37.80
N ALA A 391 6.56 -35.75 37.72
CA ALA A 391 5.41 -34.86 37.91
C ALA A 391 4.38 -34.96 36.77
N ALA A 392 4.82 -35.30 35.55
CA ALA A 392 3.93 -35.47 34.40
C ALA A 392 3.19 -36.83 34.40
N LEU A 393 3.72 -37.83 35.12
CA LEU A 393 3.14 -39.17 35.24
C LEU A 393 2.19 -39.31 36.45
N GLN A 394 2.34 -38.47 37.48
CA GLN A 394 1.38 -38.42 38.60
C GLN A 394 0.04 -37.81 38.19
N GLU A 395 -1.06 -38.50 38.49
CA GLU A 395 -2.41 -37.94 38.33
C GLU A 395 -2.71 -36.90 39.40
N GLY A 396 -3.20 -35.73 38.95
CA GLY A 396 -3.59 -34.64 39.84
C GLY A 396 -2.45 -33.72 40.30
N ALA A 397 -1.20 -33.95 39.88
CA ALA A 397 -0.08 -33.08 40.24
C ALA A 397 -0.28 -31.66 39.68
N THR A 398 -0.55 -30.70 40.56
CA THR A 398 -0.48 -29.27 40.24
C THR A 398 0.98 -28.89 40.15
N LEU A 399 1.44 -28.49 38.96
CA LEU A 399 2.82 -28.04 38.80
C LEU A 399 3.04 -26.79 39.66
N PRO A 400 4.15 -26.70 40.42
CA PRO A 400 4.46 -25.50 41.17
C PRO A 400 4.55 -24.31 40.21
N PRO A 401 3.95 -23.15 40.56
CA PRO A 401 4.06 -21.96 39.72
C PRO A 401 5.53 -21.60 39.53
N SER A 402 5.90 -21.11 38.34
CA SER A 402 7.28 -20.73 38.07
C SER A 402 7.79 -19.71 39.09
N ARG A 403 9.09 -19.70 39.39
CA ARG A 403 9.73 -18.72 40.31
C ARG A 403 9.39 -17.27 39.96
N TYR A 404 9.15 -16.99 38.68
CA TYR A 404 8.82 -15.66 38.16
C TYR A 404 7.31 -15.35 38.15
N ALA A 405 6.44 -16.30 38.51
CA ALA A 405 5.00 -16.09 38.55
C ALA A 405 4.59 -14.96 39.52
N ARG A 406 5.36 -14.77 40.61
CA ARG A 406 5.17 -13.66 41.57
C ARG A 406 5.44 -12.28 40.96
N PHE A 407 6.31 -12.20 39.95
CA PHE A 407 6.66 -10.95 39.27
C PHE A 407 5.76 -10.66 38.07
N SER A 408 4.95 -11.62 37.64
CA SER A 408 4.01 -11.50 36.51
C SER A 408 3.13 -10.24 36.53
N PRO A 409 2.54 -9.78 37.66
CA PRO A 409 1.72 -8.58 37.63
C PRO A 409 2.55 -7.30 37.47
N TYR A 410 3.73 -7.23 38.09
CA TYR A 410 4.64 -6.09 37.94
C TYR A 410 5.21 -6.00 36.53
N ILE A 411 5.55 -7.13 35.91
CA ILE A 411 5.98 -7.17 34.51
C ILE A 411 4.83 -6.69 33.61
N ALA A 412 3.60 -7.17 33.83
CA ALA A 412 2.47 -6.73 33.03
C ALA A 412 2.17 -5.23 33.20
N ALA A 413 2.30 -4.70 34.43
CA ALA A 413 2.17 -3.27 34.69
C ALA A 413 3.27 -2.44 34.02
N ALA A 414 4.52 -2.90 34.03
CA ALA A 414 5.63 -2.24 33.33
C ALA A 414 5.43 -2.26 31.81
N VAL A 415 4.99 -3.39 31.24
CA VAL A 415 4.64 -3.49 29.81
C VAL A 415 3.47 -2.57 29.46
N ALA A 416 2.44 -2.49 30.30
CA ALA A 416 1.34 -1.54 30.12
C ALA A 416 1.83 -0.08 30.16
N ALA A 417 2.69 0.26 31.13
CA ALA A 417 3.23 1.61 31.27
C ALA A 417 4.10 2.00 30.07
N LEU A 418 4.97 1.10 29.58
CA LEU A 418 5.74 1.31 28.35
C LEU A 418 4.83 1.43 27.13
N GLY A 419 3.76 0.64 27.07
CA GLY A 419 2.78 0.72 26.00
C GLY A 419 2.05 2.05 25.96
N VAL A 420 1.56 2.51 27.12
CA VAL A 420 0.94 3.84 27.26
C VAL A 420 1.94 4.94 26.92
N ALA A 421 3.18 4.85 27.41
CA ALA A 421 4.22 5.82 27.07
C ALA A 421 4.51 5.85 25.55
N GLY A 422 4.51 4.68 24.88
CA GLY A 422 4.66 4.60 23.44
C GLY A 422 3.52 5.27 22.67
N VAL A 423 2.27 5.03 23.08
CA VAL A 423 1.10 5.69 22.48
C VAL A 423 1.13 7.20 22.73
N VAL A 424 1.39 7.64 23.96
CA VAL A 424 1.49 9.07 24.32
C VAL A 424 2.62 9.75 23.55
N ASN A 425 3.79 9.11 23.43
CA ASN A 425 4.88 9.64 22.63
C ASN A 425 4.54 9.67 21.14
N GLY A 426 3.86 8.66 20.61
CA GLY A 426 3.40 8.70 19.21
C GLY A 426 2.40 9.83 18.96
N MET A 427 1.45 10.03 19.88
CA MET A 427 0.42 11.06 19.76
C MET A 427 0.94 12.48 19.97
N TYR A 428 1.83 12.71 20.95
CA TYR A 428 2.24 14.06 21.39
C TYR A 428 3.74 14.33 21.25
N GLY A 429 4.53 13.32 20.86
CA GLY A 429 5.97 13.44 20.75
C GLY A 429 6.43 14.18 19.49
N VAL A 430 7.69 14.58 19.53
CA VAL A 430 8.37 15.28 18.43
C VAL A 430 9.11 14.24 17.60
N GLY A 431 8.90 14.23 16.29
CA GLY A 431 9.50 13.27 15.38
C GLY A 431 8.79 13.23 14.03
N THR A 432 9.31 12.43 13.10
CA THR A 432 8.66 12.25 11.80
C THR A 432 7.33 11.50 11.96
N THR A 433 6.41 11.68 11.01
CA THR A 433 5.12 10.98 10.98
C THR A 433 5.30 9.47 11.13
N THR A 434 6.26 8.90 10.40
CA THR A 434 6.59 7.46 10.47
C THR A 434 7.02 7.03 11.87
N GLN A 435 7.91 7.79 12.52
CA GLN A 435 8.36 7.47 13.89
C GLN A 435 7.20 7.52 14.89
N ARG A 436 6.32 8.51 14.75
CA ARG A 436 5.14 8.67 15.61
C ARG A 436 4.16 7.52 15.41
N LEU A 437 3.84 7.15 14.17
CA LEU A 437 2.98 6.01 13.85
C LEU A 437 3.56 4.69 14.38
N LEU A 438 4.86 4.47 14.22
CA LEU A 438 5.54 3.28 14.77
C LEU A 438 5.49 3.25 16.30
N ALA A 439 5.65 4.39 16.96
CA ALA A 439 5.53 4.49 18.42
C ALA A 439 4.11 4.17 18.90
N VAL A 440 3.07 4.69 18.23
CA VAL A 440 1.68 4.33 18.52
C VAL A 440 1.44 2.84 18.31
N ALA A 441 1.87 2.29 17.19
CA ALA A 441 1.69 0.87 16.86
C ALA A 441 2.40 -0.04 17.89
N ALA A 442 3.66 0.23 18.19
CA ALA A 442 4.42 -0.51 19.20
C ALA A 442 3.78 -0.37 20.59
N GLY A 443 3.34 0.83 20.95
CA GLY A 443 2.64 1.11 22.20
C GLY A 443 1.34 0.31 22.33
N ALA A 444 0.51 0.31 21.29
CA ALA A 444 -0.74 -0.44 21.22
C ALA A 444 -0.49 -1.95 21.35
N LEU A 445 0.53 -2.50 20.68
CA LEU A 445 0.92 -3.90 20.82
C LEU A 445 1.35 -4.25 22.25
N LEU A 446 2.12 -3.39 22.91
CA LEU A 446 2.52 -3.60 24.30
C LEU A 446 1.32 -3.56 25.24
N ILE A 447 0.40 -2.61 25.08
CA ILE A 447 -0.86 -2.57 25.84
C ILE A 447 -1.63 -3.87 25.62
N PHE A 448 -1.71 -4.32 24.37
CA PHE A 448 -2.39 -5.56 24.00
C PHE A 448 -1.80 -6.77 24.73
N PHE A 449 -0.47 -6.93 24.71
CA PHE A 449 0.22 -7.98 25.45
C PHE A 449 0.03 -7.85 26.97
N ALA A 450 0.03 -6.62 27.51
CA ALA A 450 -0.23 -6.40 28.93
C ALA A 450 -1.64 -6.86 29.32
N ILE A 451 -2.66 -6.56 28.52
CA ILE A 451 -4.04 -7.04 28.73
C ILE A 451 -4.09 -8.57 28.72
N VAL A 452 -3.43 -9.23 27.76
CA VAL A 452 -3.35 -10.69 27.70
C VAL A 452 -2.66 -11.25 28.95
N MET A 453 -1.57 -10.63 29.43
CA MET A 453 -0.88 -11.05 30.66
C MET A 453 -1.72 -10.84 31.93
N LEU A 454 -2.52 -9.76 31.96
CA LEU A 454 -3.39 -9.40 33.07
C LEU A 454 -4.70 -10.20 33.08
N SER A 455 -5.12 -10.75 31.94
CA SER A 455 -6.41 -11.45 31.76
C SER A 455 -6.72 -12.48 32.84
N LYS A 456 -5.73 -13.27 33.29
CA LYS A 456 -5.89 -14.27 34.37
C LYS A 456 -6.29 -13.66 35.72
N TYR A 457 -5.93 -12.41 35.99
CA TYR A 457 -6.31 -11.71 37.22
C TYR A 457 -7.74 -11.18 37.16
N PHE A 458 -8.25 -10.91 35.96
CA PHE A 458 -9.63 -10.49 35.74
C PHE A 458 -10.65 -11.63 35.80
N VAL A 459 -10.23 -12.89 35.57
CA VAL A 459 -11.15 -14.03 35.57
C VAL A 459 -11.91 -14.18 36.89
N ALA A 460 -11.23 -14.11 38.03
CA ALA A 460 -11.87 -14.31 39.34
C ALA A 460 -12.92 -13.23 39.69
N PRO A 461 -12.63 -11.92 39.57
CA PRO A 461 -13.63 -10.88 39.83
C PRO A 461 -14.78 -10.91 38.82
N VAL A 462 -14.50 -11.13 37.53
CA VAL A 462 -15.54 -11.20 36.48
C VAL A 462 -16.43 -12.42 36.67
N ALA A 463 -15.86 -13.60 36.91
CA ALA A 463 -16.63 -14.81 37.23
C ALA A 463 -17.40 -14.67 38.55
N GLY A 464 -16.86 -13.91 39.51
CA GLY A 464 -17.55 -13.55 40.73
C GLY A 464 -18.80 -12.72 40.48
N PHE A 465 -18.67 -11.66 39.67
CA PHE A 465 -19.73 -10.72 39.33
C PHE A 465 -20.81 -11.36 38.44
N ILE A 466 -20.42 -11.97 37.31
CA ILE A 466 -21.34 -12.64 36.37
C ILE A 466 -21.94 -13.91 37.00
N GLY A 467 -21.18 -14.60 37.85
CA GLY A 467 -21.63 -15.81 38.54
C GLY A 467 -22.56 -15.54 39.72
N TRP A 468 -22.62 -14.31 40.25
CA TRP A 468 -23.44 -13.99 41.41
C TRP A 468 -24.94 -14.18 41.14
N PRO A 469 -25.54 -13.68 40.04
CA PRO A 469 -26.93 -13.98 39.67
C PRO A 469 -27.15 -15.48 39.40
N LEU A 470 -26.20 -16.14 38.74
CA LEU A 470 -26.31 -17.56 38.37
C LEU A 470 -26.33 -18.48 39.59
N THR A 471 -25.63 -18.11 40.67
CA THR A 471 -25.69 -18.87 41.93
C THR A 471 -27.05 -18.76 42.63
N ARG A 472 -27.85 -17.72 42.31
CA ARG A 472 -29.22 -17.57 42.79
C ARG A 472 -30.24 -18.30 41.92
N LEU A 473 -30.09 -18.25 40.59
CA LEU A 473 -31.00 -18.88 39.64
C LEU A 473 -30.82 -20.41 39.53
N ALA A 474 -29.57 -20.87 39.52
CA ALA A 474 -29.22 -22.29 39.42
C ALA A 474 -28.27 -22.66 40.58
N LYS A 475 -28.83 -22.90 41.77
CA LYS A 475 -28.09 -23.06 43.04
C LYS A 475 -26.86 -23.97 42.95
N THR A 476 -27.00 -25.17 42.39
CA THR A 476 -25.91 -26.16 42.33
C THR A 476 -25.04 -25.94 41.09
N SER A 477 -25.64 -25.93 39.88
CA SER A 477 -24.90 -25.81 38.62
C SER A 477 -24.21 -24.45 38.44
N GLY A 478 -24.86 -23.36 38.84
CA GLY A 478 -24.29 -22.01 38.78
C GLY A 478 -23.14 -21.80 39.75
N ARG A 479 -23.21 -22.38 40.96
CA ARG A 479 -22.10 -22.39 41.92
C ARG A 479 -20.92 -23.22 41.41
N LEU A 480 -21.18 -24.41 40.88
CA LEU A 480 -20.14 -25.25 40.28
C LEU A 480 -19.46 -24.57 39.08
N ALA A 481 -20.22 -23.89 38.21
CA ALA A 481 -19.68 -23.17 37.06
C ALA A 481 -18.78 -21.99 37.46
N ARG A 482 -19.21 -21.18 38.44
CA ARG A 482 -18.42 -20.08 39.02
C ARG A 482 -17.13 -20.60 39.64
N ASP A 483 -17.24 -21.59 40.52
CA ASP A 483 -16.09 -22.11 41.27
C ASP A 483 -15.08 -22.80 40.33
N ASN A 484 -15.54 -23.50 39.28
CA ASN A 484 -14.68 -24.07 38.24
C ASN A 484 -13.88 -22.98 37.50
N SER A 485 -14.52 -21.87 37.16
CA SER A 485 -13.88 -20.74 36.46
C SER A 485 -12.84 -20.05 37.34
N MET A 486 -13.11 -19.92 38.65
CA MET A 486 -12.21 -19.31 39.64
C MET A 486 -11.04 -20.21 40.05
N ARG A 487 -11.18 -21.54 39.98
CA ARG A 487 -10.11 -22.50 40.35
C ARG A 487 -8.95 -22.52 39.36
N ASN A 488 -9.22 -22.32 38.07
CA ASN A 488 -8.19 -22.37 37.02
C ASN A 488 -8.20 -21.11 36.15
N PRO A 489 -7.92 -19.92 36.73
CA PRO A 489 -8.09 -18.65 36.03
C PRO A 489 -7.19 -18.52 34.81
N ALA A 490 -5.99 -19.11 34.82
CA ALA A 490 -5.11 -19.12 33.65
C ALA A 490 -5.69 -19.92 32.46
N ARG A 491 -6.45 -20.99 32.72
CA ARG A 491 -7.08 -21.80 31.68
C ARG A 491 -8.26 -21.06 31.06
N THR A 492 -9.11 -20.46 31.90
CA THR A 492 -10.26 -19.65 31.48
C THR A 492 -9.82 -18.41 30.72
N ALA A 493 -8.74 -17.76 31.18
CA ALA A 493 -8.14 -16.62 30.50
C ALA A 493 -7.64 -17.00 29.11
N ALA A 494 -6.90 -18.10 28.96
CA ALA A 494 -6.38 -18.53 27.65
C ALA A 494 -7.48 -18.73 26.60
N THR A 495 -8.63 -19.29 26.99
CA THR A 495 -9.79 -19.43 26.09
C THR A 495 -10.44 -18.09 25.76
N ALA A 496 -10.57 -17.20 26.74
CA ALA A 496 -11.12 -15.86 26.53
C ALA A 496 -10.20 -14.97 25.69
N SER A 497 -8.88 -15.09 25.84
CA SER A 497 -7.88 -14.32 25.09
C SER A 497 -7.93 -14.59 23.58
N ALA A 498 -8.27 -15.82 23.17
CA ALA A 498 -8.45 -16.15 21.75
C ALA A 498 -9.61 -15.37 21.13
N LEU A 499 -10.76 -15.31 21.82
CA LEU A 499 -11.91 -14.52 21.39
C LEU A 499 -11.62 -13.02 21.47
N MET A 500 -10.93 -12.57 22.52
CA MET A 500 -10.49 -11.18 22.68
C MET A 500 -9.61 -10.72 21.51
N ILE A 501 -8.72 -11.58 21.02
CA ILE A 501 -7.85 -11.27 19.88
C ILE A 501 -8.65 -11.19 18.59
N GLY A 502 -9.51 -12.17 18.32
CA GLY A 502 -10.39 -12.13 17.15
C GLY A 502 -11.26 -10.88 17.13
N LEU A 503 -11.93 -10.58 18.24
CA LEU A 503 -12.78 -9.39 18.37
C LEU A 503 -11.97 -8.10 18.30
N GLY A 504 -10.81 -8.06 18.97
CA GLY A 504 -9.93 -6.89 18.98
C GLY A 504 -9.43 -6.52 17.58
N VAL A 505 -9.20 -7.51 16.72
CA VAL A 505 -8.79 -7.29 15.33
C VAL A 505 -9.94 -6.79 14.47
N VAL A 506 -11.14 -7.38 14.62
CA VAL A 506 -12.33 -6.88 13.91
C VAL A 506 -12.62 -5.44 14.30
N VAL A 507 -12.57 -5.13 15.60
CA VAL A 507 -12.74 -3.76 16.11
C VAL A 507 -11.62 -2.85 15.61
N PHE A 508 -10.36 -3.29 15.63
CA PHE A 508 -9.24 -2.51 15.11
C PHE A 508 -9.44 -2.19 13.64
N VAL A 509 -9.72 -3.17 12.79
CA VAL A 509 -9.93 -2.94 11.35
C VAL A 509 -11.12 -2.00 11.13
N ALA A 510 -12.23 -2.19 11.84
CA ALA A 510 -13.39 -1.32 11.71
C ALA A 510 -13.11 0.12 12.16
N VAL A 511 -12.49 0.31 13.32
CA VAL A 511 -12.14 1.64 13.86
C VAL A 511 -11.05 2.29 13.03
N PHE A 512 -10.07 1.53 12.54
CA PHE A 512 -9.01 2.02 11.68
C PHE A 512 -9.57 2.47 10.32
N ALA A 513 -10.41 1.65 9.67
CA ALA A 513 -11.08 2.04 8.43
C ALA A 513 -11.99 3.25 8.63
N GLN A 514 -12.75 3.28 9.73
CA GLN A 514 -13.58 4.43 10.08
C GLN A 514 -12.73 5.67 10.39
N GLY A 515 -11.57 5.50 11.02
CA GLY A 515 -10.64 6.59 11.35
C GLY A 515 -9.91 7.14 10.13
N LEU A 516 -9.58 6.30 9.15
CA LEU A 516 -9.09 6.77 7.84
C LEU A 516 -10.16 7.62 7.16
N LYS A 517 -11.41 7.13 7.14
CA LYS A 517 -12.54 7.86 6.56
C LYS A 517 -12.82 9.17 7.29
N SER A 518 -12.91 9.12 8.62
CA SER A 518 -13.20 10.32 9.42
C SER A 518 -12.03 11.30 9.37
N SER A 519 -10.78 10.85 9.36
CA SER A 519 -9.64 11.77 9.23
C SER A 519 -9.69 12.54 7.92
N PHE A 520 -10.05 11.89 6.81
CA PHE A 520 -10.26 12.60 5.54
C PHE A 520 -11.42 13.60 5.63
N ILE A 521 -12.56 13.19 6.18
CA ILE A 521 -13.75 14.06 6.32
C ILE A 521 -13.49 15.22 7.28
N ASP A 522 -12.93 14.94 8.47
CA ASP A 522 -12.66 15.91 9.52
C ASP A 522 -11.59 16.91 9.07
N SER A 523 -10.53 16.47 8.37
CA SER A 523 -9.55 17.38 7.78
C SER A 523 -10.19 18.26 6.70
N PHE A 524 -11.14 17.73 5.94
CA PHE A 524 -11.89 18.49 4.96
C PHE A 524 -12.84 19.51 5.62
N ASP A 525 -13.57 19.12 6.66
CA ASP A 525 -14.49 19.98 7.41
C ASP A 525 -13.76 21.08 8.22
N GLU A 526 -12.55 20.78 8.74
CA GLU A 526 -11.76 21.73 9.52
C GLU A 526 -11.14 22.82 8.62
N VAL A 527 -10.70 22.44 7.42
CA VAL A 527 -10.11 23.35 6.43
C VAL A 527 -11.20 24.07 5.64
N VAL A 528 -12.31 23.40 5.32
CA VAL A 528 -13.37 23.93 4.48
C VAL A 528 -14.62 24.24 5.30
N ARG A 529 -14.75 25.49 5.72
CA ARG A 529 -15.96 26.02 6.39
C ARG A 529 -17.05 26.48 5.41
N ALA A 530 -16.90 26.20 4.12
CA ALA A 530 -17.83 26.65 3.10
C ALA A 530 -19.06 25.72 3.04
N ASP A 531 -20.26 26.27 2.94
CA ASP A 531 -21.49 25.49 2.77
C ASP A 531 -21.53 24.75 1.42
N TYR A 532 -20.87 25.33 0.41
CA TYR A 532 -20.71 24.75 -0.92
C TYR A 532 -19.28 24.92 -1.40
N ILE A 533 -18.76 23.89 -2.05
CA ILE A 533 -17.45 23.89 -2.66
C ILE A 533 -17.67 23.74 -4.16
N ILE A 534 -17.26 24.77 -4.89
CA ILE A 534 -17.14 24.69 -6.33
C ILE A 534 -15.70 24.28 -6.57
N SER A 535 -15.51 23.13 -7.19
CA SER A 535 -14.19 22.62 -7.59
C SER A 535 -14.21 22.40 -9.09
N GLY A 536 -13.07 22.61 -9.75
CA GLY A 536 -12.92 22.23 -11.14
C GLY A 536 -13.00 20.71 -11.28
N ALA A 537 -13.60 20.25 -12.36
CA ALA A 537 -13.52 18.83 -12.73
C ALA A 537 -12.06 18.43 -12.97
N ASN A 538 -11.71 17.19 -12.63
CA ASN A 538 -10.37 16.60 -12.83
C ASN A 538 -9.22 17.43 -12.22
N PHE A 539 -9.46 18.06 -11.06
CA PHE A 539 -8.48 18.88 -10.32
C PHE A 539 -8.02 20.15 -11.07
N LEU A 540 -8.79 20.63 -12.04
CA LEU A 540 -8.45 21.87 -12.72
C LEU A 540 -8.65 23.12 -11.87
N PRO A 541 -7.81 24.16 -12.08
CA PRO A 541 -8.08 25.48 -11.55
C PRO A 541 -9.39 26.03 -12.13
N LEU A 542 -10.15 26.72 -11.31
CA LEU A 542 -11.35 27.43 -11.74
C LEU A 542 -10.98 28.77 -12.38
N PRO A 543 -11.75 29.27 -13.37
CA PRO A 543 -11.54 30.60 -13.93
C PRO A 543 -11.47 31.68 -12.85
N ALA A 544 -10.57 32.66 -13.01
CA ALA A 544 -10.33 33.70 -12.00
C ALA A 544 -11.57 34.54 -11.66
N ASP A 545 -12.53 34.67 -12.58
CA ASP A 545 -13.80 35.38 -12.40
C ASP A 545 -14.87 34.54 -11.67
N THR A 546 -14.60 33.25 -11.41
CA THR A 546 -15.57 32.33 -10.76
C THR A 546 -16.01 32.87 -9.41
N VAL A 547 -15.09 33.42 -8.60
CA VAL A 547 -15.43 34.00 -7.30
C VAL A 547 -16.44 35.13 -7.46
N SER A 548 -16.17 36.09 -8.36
CA SER A 548 -17.07 37.22 -8.62
C SER A 548 -18.43 36.79 -9.19
N ARG A 549 -18.46 35.74 -10.02
CA ARG A 549 -19.71 35.17 -10.54
C ARG A 549 -20.52 34.52 -9.42
N VAL A 550 -19.88 33.82 -8.50
CA VAL A 550 -20.54 33.19 -7.35
C VAL A 550 -21.07 34.24 -6.37
N GLU A 551 -20.31 35.31 -6.09
CA GLU A 551 -20.78 36.44 -5.27
C GLU A 551 -22.01 37.14 -5.86
N SER A 552 -22.19 37.09 -7.19
CA SER A 552 -23.35 37.70 -7.86
C SER A 552 -24.65 36.88 -7.75
N VAL A 553 -24.58 35.64 -7.26
CA VAL A 553 -25.75 34.77 -7.07
C VAL A 553 -26.54 35.24 -5.83
N PRO A 554 -27.87 35.40 -5.91
CA PRO A 554 -28.69 35.76 -4.76
C PRO A 554 -28.48 34.80 -3.58
N ASP A 555 -28.50 35.36 -2.36
CA ASP A 555 -28.32 34.63 -1.08
C ASP A 555 -26.91 34.10 -0.79
N VAL A 556 -25.91 34.38 -1.63
CA VAL A 556 -24.49 34.13 -1.31
C VAL A 556 -23.95 35.23 -0.40
N ILE A 557 -23.51 34.86 0.82
CA ILE A 557 -23.01 35.80 1.83
C ILE A 557 -21.53 36.14 1.60
N ALA A 558 -20.74 35.16 1.17
CA ALA A 558 -19.31 35.30 0.87
C ALA A 558 -18.87 34.20 -0.10
N ALA A 559 -17.96 34.51 -1.02
CA ALA A 559 -17.23 33.53 -1.80
C ALA A 559 -15.72 33.80 -1.66
N ALA A 560 -14.93 32.73 -1.63
CA ALA A 560 -13.47 32.83 -1.57
C ALA A 560 -12.86 31.82 -2.54
N GLY A 561 -11.86 32.25 -3.30
CA GLY A 561 -11.04 31.36 -4.12
C GLY A 561 -9.88 30.83 -3.28
N ILE A 562 -9.55 29.55 -3.44
CA ILE A 562 -8.37 28.91 -2.84
C ILE A 562 -7.44 28.54 -4.00
N ASP A 563 -6.21 29.07 -3.96
CA ASP A 563 -5.15 28.67 -4.88
C ASP A 563 -4.34 27.54 -4.22
N VAL A 564 -4.34 26.36 -4.84
CA VAL A 564 -3.71 25.14 -4.31
C VAL A 564 -2.19 25.17 -4.51
N GLN A 565 -1.64 26.11 -5.29
CA GLN A 565 -0.20 26.18 -5.56
C GLN A 565 0.69 26.63 -4.38
N GLN A 566 0.11 27.01 -3.22
CA GLN A 566 0.86 27.59 -2.08
C GLN A 566 0.84 26.79 -0.77
N VAL A 567 0.47 25.50 -0.76
CA VAL A 567 0.53 24.66 0.47
C VAL A 567 1.77 23.79 0.53
#